data_AF-A0A6I5RJ82-F1
#
_entry.id   AF-A0A6I5RJ82-F1
#
_cell.length_a   1.000
_cell.length_b   1.000
_cell.length_c   1.000
_cell.angle_alpha   90.00
_cell.angle_beta   90.00
_cell.angle_gamma   90.00
#
_symmetry.space_group_name_H-M   'P 1'
#
loop_
_entity.id
_entity.type
_entity.pdbx_description
1 polymer ?
#
loop_
_entity_poly.entity_id
_entity_poly.type
_entity_poly.pdbx_seq_one_letter_code
_entity_poly.pdbx_strand_id
1 'polypeptide(L)' 'MKYTITNTGTDWLLKIWEPAPMSNNRELPFLYKIKLRFANEHEARKVLDHYLYHQEIMRHVGPDADSQMAAYSHVASV' A
#
# COMPACT_ATOMS: atom_id res chain seq x y z
N MET A 1 -7.70 7.98 -3.16
CA MET A 1 -6.28 7.85 -2.78
C MET A 1 -5.51 8.96 -3.45
N LYS A 2 -4.52 9.56 -2.77
CA LYS A 2 -3.61 10.57 -3.35
C LYS A 2 -2.18 10.25 -2.93
N TYR A 3 -1.19 10.55 -3.76
CA TYR A 3 0.21 10.39 -3.38
C TYR A 3 1.07 11.54 -3.91
N THR A 4 2.24 11.73 -3.31
CA THR A 4 3.26 12.70 -3.75
C THR A 4 4.64 12.13 -3.52
N ILE A 5 5.52 12.25 -4.51
CA ILE A 5 6.96 12.01 -4.39
C ILE A 5 7.64 13.38 -4.39
N THR A 6 8.50 13.66 -3.41
CA THR A 6 9.16 14.96 -3.27
C THR A 6 10.63 14.78 -2.97
N ASN A 7 11.50 15.42 -3.76
CA ASN A 7 12.92 15.51 -3.44
C ASN A 7 13.11 16.52 -2.30
N THR A 8 13.80 16.12 -1.22
CA THR A 8 14.04 16.96 -0.03
C THR A 8 15.44 17.59 -0.02
N GLY A 9 16.23 17.37 -1.07
CA GLY A 9 17.64 17.74 -1.20
C GLY A 9 18.58 16.57 -0.92
N THR A 10 18.32 15.80 0.13
CA THR A 10 19.16 14.64 0.52
C THR A 10 18.50 13.30 0.24
N ASP A 11 17.16 13.26 0.18
CA ASP A 11 16.40 12.05 -0.07
C ASP A 11 15.11 12.34 -0.86
N TRP A 12 14.39 11.27 -1.16
CA TRP A 12 13.10 11.28 -1.82
C TRP A 12 12.03 10.80 -0.86
N LEU A 13 11.02 11.64 -0.63
CA LEU A 13 9.93 11.40 0.28
C LEU A 13 8.65 11.03 -0.49
N LEU A 14 8.21 9.79 -0.35
CA LEU A 14 6.90 9.32 -0.80
C LEU A 14 5.88 9.52 0.32
N LYS A 15 4.78 10.20 0.02
CA LYS A 15 3.60 10.31 0.90
C LYS A 15 2.40 9.70 0.19
N ILE A 16 1.71 8.80 0.85
CA ILE A 16 0.47 8.20 0.35
C ILE A 16 -0.65 8.53 1.33
N TRP A 17 -1.80 8.95 0.79
CA TRP A 17 -3.02 9.24 1.50
C TRP A 17 -4.10 8.23 1.09
N GLU A 18 -4.42 7.33 2.00
CA GLU A 18 -5.42 6.28 1.82
C GLU A 18 -6.65 6.54 2.69
N PRO A 19 -7.86 6.22 2.20
CA PRO A 19 -9.04 6.22 3.07
C PRO A 19 -8.85 5.17 4.16
N ALA A 20 -9.07 5.56 5.41
CA ALA A 20 -9.02 4.61 6.49
C ALA A 20 -10.12 3.55 6.34
N PRO A 21 -9.84 2.29 6.72
CA PRO A 21 -10.87 1.27 6.81
C PRO A 21 -11.97 1.74 7.77
N MET A 22 -13.21 1.68 7.27
CA MET A 22 -14.38 1.95 8.10
C MET A 22 -14.49 0.85 9.15
N SER A 23 -14.47 1.22 10.42
CA SER A 23 -14.80 0.31 11.52
C SER A 23 -16.17 0.70 12.07
N ASN A 24 -16.93 -0.26 12.59
CA ASN A 24 -18.28 -0.03 13.15
C ASN A 24 -18.37 1.09 14.20
N ASN A 25 -17.23 1.49 14.81
CA ASN A 25 -17.13 2.56 15.81
C ASN A 25 -16.60 3.91 15.28
N ARG A 26 -16.49 4.14 13.96
CA ARG A 26 -15.90 5.38 13.44
C ARG A 26 -16.84 6.16 12.53
N GLU A 27 -17.08 7.42 12.90
CA GLU A 27 -18.08 8.30 12.29
C GLU A 27 -17.62 8.97 10.98
N LEU A 28 -16.32 8.97 10.65
CA LEU A 28 -15.82 9.64 9.44
C LEU A 28 -14.60 8.92 8.80
N PRO A 29 -14.50 8.88 7.45
CA PRO A 29 -13.31 8.38 6.78
C PRO A 29 -12.17 9.39 6.95
N PHE A 30 -11.20 9.06 7.78
CA PHE A 30 -9.97 9.82 7.93
C PHE A 30 -8.93 9.31 6.92
N LEU A 31 -8.05 10.20 6.43
CA LEU A 31 -6.97 9.78 5.53
C LEU A 31 -5.76 9.33 6.35
N TYR A 32 -5.38 8.06 6.27
CA TYR A 32 -4.09 7.62 6.78
C TYR A 32 -2.98 8.12 5.86
N LYS A 33 -1.88 8.58 6.47
CA LYS A 33 -0.72 9.09 5.74
C LYS A 33 0.48 8.17 5.95
N ILE A 34 0.83 7.42 4.92
CA ILE A 34 2.09 6.68 4.87
C ILE A 34 3.19 7.65 4.42
N LYS A 35 4.35 7.62 5.08
CA LYS A 35 5.53 8.43 4.72
C LYS A 35 6.76 7.53 4.65
N LEU A 36 7.38 7.44 3.48
CA LEU A 36 8.57 6.61 3.24
C LEU A 36 9.68 7.46 2.62
N ARG A 37 10.92 7.26 3.05
CA ARG A 37 12.12 7.95 2.55
C ARG A 37 12.98 7.00 1.73
N PHE A 38 13.52 7.49 0.63
CA PHE A 38 14.32 6.73 -0.32
C PHE A 38 15.56 7.51 -0.73
N ALA A 39 16.65 6.80 -1.02
CA ALA A 39 17.88 7.44 -1.49
C ALA A 39 17.74 8.05 -2.90
N ASN A 40 16.82 7.53 -3.72
CA ASN A 40 16.59 8.01 -5.09
C ASN A 40 15.09 7.91 -5.48
N GLU A 41 14.72 8.60 -6.55
CA GLU A 41 13.34 8.64 -7.06
C GLU A 41 12.86 7.26 -7.55
N HIS A 42 13.77 6.49 -8.17
CA HIS A 42 13.43 5.22 -8.80
C HIS A 42 12.88 4.21 -7.79
N GLU A 43 13.53 4.07 -6.63
CA GLU A 43 13.07 3.22 -5.53
C GLU A 43 11.71 3.67 -4.99
N ALA A 44 11.53 4.98 -4.81
CA ALA A 44 10.24 5.53 -4.36
C ALA A 44 9.11 5.17 -5.34
N ARG A 45 9.40 5.18 -6.64
CA ARG A 45 8.44 4.88 -7.70
C ARG A 45 8.13 3.39 -7.79
N LYS A 46 9.14 2.53 -7.65
CA LYS A 46 8.97 1.07 -7.59
C LYS A 46 8.06 0.66 -6.43
N VAL A 47 8.26 1.25 -5.25
CA VAL A 47 7.39 0.98 -4.08
C VAL A 47 5.98 1.50 -4.30
N LEU A 48 5.82 2.68 -4.91
CA LEU A 48 4.50 3.21 -5.27
C LEU A 48 3.77 2.29 -6.24
N ASP A 49 4.43 1.83 -7.30
CA ASP A 49 3.83 0.93 -8.30
C ASP A 49 3.40 -0.39 -7.66
N HIS A 50 4.25 -0.97 -6.81
CA HIS A 50 3.92 -2.16 -6.03
C HIS A 50 2.72 -1.95 -5.10
N TYR A 51 2.68 -0.81 -4.41
CA TYR A 51 1.57 -0.46 -3.51
C TYR A 51 0.25 -0.31 -4.29
N LEU A 52 0.27 0.36 -5.45
CA LEU A 52 -0.91 0.53 -6.30
C LEU A 52 -1.42 -0.80 -6.84
N TYR A 53 -0.51 -1.67 -7.31
CA TYR A 53 -0.85 -3.01 -7.77
C TYR A 53 -1.52 -3.84 -6.68
N HIS A 54 -0.97 -3.83 -5.46
CA HIS A 54 -1.54 -4.55 -4.33
C HIS A 54 -2.93 -4.01 -3.94
N GLN A 55 -3.12 -2.69 -3.97
CA GLN A 55 -4.43 -2.07 -3.72
C GLN A 55 -5.47 -2.43 -4.79
N GLU A 56 -5.06 -2.55 -6.05
CA GLU A 56 -5.96 -2.97 -7.15
C GLU A 56 -6.40 -4.42 -6.97
N ILE A 57 -5.45 -5.33 -6.66
CA ILE A 57 -5.78 -6.73 -6.37
C ILE A 57 -6.74 -6.81 -5.19
N MET A 58 -6.45 -6.14 -4.07
CA MET A 58 -7.29 -6.17 -2.86
C MET A 58 -8.68 -5.54 -3.06
N ARG A 59 -8.88 -4.77 -4.14
CA ARG A 59 -10.20 -4.25 -4.51
C ARG A 59 -11.01 -5.20 -5.36
N HIS A 60 -10.37 -6.13 -6.06
CA HIS A 60 -11.03 -7.07 -6.98
C HIS A 60 -11.15 -8.47 -6.36
N VAL A 61 -10.21 -8.82 -5.50
CA VAL A 61 -10.26 -9.99 -4.64
C VAL A 61 -10.82 -9.49 -3.31
N GLY A 62 -12.06 -9.87 -2.97
CA GLY A 62 -12.61 -9.62 -1.64
C GLY A 62 -11.71 -10.19 -0.53
N PRO A 63 -12.05 -10.00 0.76
CA PRO A 63 -11.19 -10.30 1.92
C PRO A 63 -10.66 -11.74 2.08
N ASP A 64 -10.92 -12.63 1.12
CA ASP A 64 -10.38 -14.00 1.02
C ASP A 64 -8.97 -14.10 0.39
N ALA A 65 -8.33 -12.99 -0.01
CA ALA A 65 -6.98 -13.02 -0.59
C ALA A 65 -5.91 -13.55 0.39
N ASP A 66 -6.04 -13.24 1.68
CA ASP A 66 -5.16 -13.76 2.75
C ASP A 66 -5.32 -15.29 2.88
N SER A 67 -6.55 -15.81 2.74
CA SER A 67 -6.82 -17.26 2.72
C SER A 67 -6.20 -17.95 1.50
N GLN A 68 -6.15 -17.29 0.34
CA GLN A 68 -5.58 -17.86 -0.88
C GLN A 68 -4.05 -17.82 -0.87
N MET A 69 -3.41 -16.76 -0.38
CA MET A 69 -1.94 -16.70 -0.26
C MET A 69 -1.39 -17.70 0.78
N ALA A 70 -2.13 -17.95 1.86
CA ALA A 70 -1.80 -19.02 2.80
C ALA A 70 -1.93 -20.42 2.16
N ALA A 71 -2.89 -20.64 1.26
CA ALA A 71 -3.06 -21.91 0.56
C ALA A 71 -1.89 -22.19 -0.41
N TYR A 72 -1.42 -21.20 -1.17
CA TYR A 72 -0.29 -21.37 -2.10
C TYR A 72 1.05 -21.64 -1.39
N SER A 73 1.25 -21.12 -0.18
CA SER A 73 2.42 -21.42 0.65
C SER A 73 2.46 -22.88 1.12
N HIS A 74 1.32 -23.56 1.22
CA HIS A 74 1.26 -24.92 1.77
C HIS A 74 1.42 -26.01 0.70
N VAL A 75 1.09 -25.73 -0.57
CA VAL A 75 1.22 -26.70 -1.67
C VAL A 75 2.65 -26.79 -2.23
N ALA A 76 3.49 -25.77 -1.99
CA ALA A 76 4.88 -25.74 -2.46
C ALA A 76 5.86 -26.47 -1.50
N SER A 77 5.36 -27.15 -0.46
CA SER A 77 6.16 -27.90 0.52
C SER A 77 5.85 -29.40 0.57
N VAL A 78 5.38 -30.00 -0.54
CA VAL A 78 5.24 -31.46 -0.69
C VAL A 78 6.19 -31.96 -1.78
#